data_AF-D8MNS0-F1
#
_entry.id   AF-D8MNS0-F1
#
_cell.length_a   1.000
_cell.length_b   1.000
_cell.length_c   1.000
_cell.angle_alpha   90.00
_cell.angle_beta   90.00
_cell.angle_gamma   90.00
#
_symmetry.space_group_name_H-M   'P 1'
#
loop_
_entity.id
_entity.type
_entity.pdbx_description
1 polymer ?
#
loop_
_entity_poly.entity_id
_entity_poly.type
_entity_poly.pdbx_seq_one_letter_code
_entity_poly.pdbx_strand_id
1 'polypeptide(L)'
;MKLKYLMVAAMLSLMAGGYASAAEKTAQQQKMTVCNQQAGEKTLKGDERKTFMSNCLKKDSKMDSMTPQQMKMKTCNTQAGEKMLKGDERKTYMSSCLKKS
;
A
#
# COMPACT_ATOMS: atom_id res chain seq x y z
N MET A 1 -18.42 2.66 61.80
CA MET A 1 -17.95 1.25 61.90
C MET A 1 -17.64 0.80 60.48
N LYS A 2 -16.36 0.51 60.20
CA LYS A 2 -15.88 -0.84 59.84
C LYS A 2 -16.58 -1.33 58.56
N LEU A 3 -15.93 -1.55 57.43
CA LEU A 3 -14.73 -2.34 57.21
C LEU A 3 -14.47 -2.23 55.70
N LYS A 4 -13.34 -1.67 55.25
CA LYS A 4 -12.17 -2.45 54.81
C LYS A 4 -12.54 -3.58 53.84
N TYR A 5 -12.30 -3.35 52.55
CA TYR A 5 -11.64 -4.24 51.57
C TYR A 5 -11.44 -3.34 50.34
N LEU A 6 -10.31 -2.71 49.99
CA LEU A 6 -8.89 -3.09 50.05
C LEU A 6 -8.64 -4.54 49.61
N MET A 7 -8.48 -4.71 48.29
CA MET A 7 -7.52 -5.56 47.56
C MET A 7 -7.54 -5.01 46.10
N VAL A 8 -6.60 -4.20 45.61
CA VAL A 8 -5.21 -4.49 45.22
C VAL A 8 -5.06 -5.84 44.50
N ALA A 9 -4.99 -5.79 43.16
CA ALA A 9 -4.16 -6.65 42.30
C ALA A 9 -4.36 -6.14 40.85
N ALA A 10 -3.45 -5.34 40.30
CA ALA A 10 -2.16 -5.73 39.73
C ALA A 10 -2.26 -6.20 38.28
N MET A 11 -1.44 -5.56 37.43
CA MET A 11 -0.94 -6.03 36.14
C MET A 11 -1.97 -6.03 34.99
N LEU A 12 -1.64 -5.64 33.76
CA LEU A 12 -0.36 -5.44 33.10
C LEU A 12 -0.64 -4.53 31.89
N SER A 13 -0.32 -3.24 31.99
CA SER A 13 -0.32 -2.36 30.81
C SER A 13 0.91 -2.71 29.99
N LEU A 14 0.82 -3.77 29.17
CA LEU A 14 1.72 -4.00 28.06
C LEU A 14 1.46 -2.89 27.04
N MET A 15 2.12 -1.74 27.24
CA MET A 15 2.54 -0.91 26.12
C MET A 15 3.69 -1.67 25.45
N ALA A 16 3.34 -2.73 24.73
CA ALA A 16 4.17 -3.17 23.62
C ALA A 16 4.17 -1.98 22.65
N GLY A 17 5.23 -1.18 22.73
CA GLY A 17 5.59 -0.25 21.69
C GLY A 17 5.68 -1.05 20.40
N GLY A 18 4.58 -1.04 19.66
CA GLY A 18 4.58 -1.42 18.26
C GLY A 18 5.52 -0.45 17.59
N TYR A 19 6.76 -0.88 17.38
CA TYR A 19 7.49 -0.47 16.21
C TYR A 19 6.59 -0.83 15.05
N ALA A 20 5.77 0.13 14.62
CA ALA A 20 5.13 0.09 13.33
C ALA A 20 6.24 0.23 12.31
N SER A 21 7.01 -0.86 12.13
CA SER A 21 7.75 -1.08 10.91
C SER A 21 6.72 -0.90 9.81
N ALA A 22 6.92 0.09 8.94
CA ALA A 22 6.14 0.24 7.72
C ALA A 22 6.24 -1.10 6.99
N ALA A 23 5.21 -1.93 7.14
CA ALA A 23 5.21 -3.27 6.59
C ALA A 23 5.27 -3.11 5.08
N GLU A 24 6.32 -3.66 4.45
CA GLU A 24 6.44 -3.66 3.00
C GLU A 24 5.14 -4.15 2.37
N LYS A 25 4.59 -3.36 1.44
CA LYS A 25 3.43 -3.82 0.67
C LYS A 25 3.77 -5.15 0.02
N THR A 26 2.90 -6.13 0.23
CA THR A 26 3.07 -7.46 -0.40
C THR A 26 2.97 -7.34 -1.91
N ALA A 27 3.52 -8.32 -2.64
CA ALA A 27 3.40 -8.40 -4.10
C ALA A 27 1.94 -8.25 -4.57
N GLN A 28 1.02 -8.91 -3.86
CA GLN A 28 -0.42 -8.85 -4.13
C GLN A 28 -0.98 -7.42 -3.93
N GLN A 29 -0.59 -6.71 -2.86
CA GLN A 29 -1.05 -5.34 -2.60
C GLN A 29 -0.52 -4.34 -3.64
N GLN A 30 0.71 -4.54 -4.11
CA GLN A 30 1.28 -3.72 -5.19
C GLN A 30 0.58 -3.99 -6.53
N LYS A 31 0.33 -5.27 -6.85
CA LYS A 31 -0.48 -5.70 -8.00
C LYS A 31 -1.85 -5.04 -7.99
N MET A 32 -2.56 -5.09 -6.86
CA MET A 32 -3.84 -4.42 -6.65
C MET A 32 -3.78 -2.92 -6.91
N THR A 33 -2.73 -2.24 -6.44
CA THR A 33 -2.55 -0.79 -6.63
C THR A 33 -2.44 -0.47 -8.12
N VAL A 34 -1.59 -1.20 -8.85
CA VAL A 34 -1.40 -1.00 -10.29
C VAL A 34 -2.68 -1.31 -11.08
N CYS A 35 -3.39 -2.40 -10.75
CA CYS A 35 -4.66 -2.74 -11.40
C CYS A 35 -5.71 -1.64 -11.19
N ASN A 36 -5.82 -1.08 -9.98
CA ASN A 36 -6.74 0.02 -9.73
C ASN A 36 -6.38 1.29 -10.50
N GLN A 37 -5.09 1.65 -10.56
CA GLN A 37 -4.66 2.82 -11.32
C GLN A 37 -4.96 2.65 -12.82
N GLN A 38 -4.63 1.50 -13.41
CA GLN A 38 -4.92 1.24 -14.82
C GLN A 38 -6.42 1.22 -15.13
N ALA A 39 -7.25 0.73 -14.21
CA ALA A 39 -8.70 0.81 -14.37
C ALA A 39 -9.21 2.26 -14.39
N GLY A 40 -8.63 3.11 -13.53
CA GLY A 40 -8.91 4.55 -13.47
C GLY A 40 -8.43 5.30 -14.73
N GLU A 41 -7.20 5.05 -15.19
CA GLU A 41 -6.65 5.60 -16.43
C GLU A 41 -7.52 5.24 -17.65
N LYS A 42 -8.06 4.01 -17.66
CA LYS A 42 -8.99 3.53 -18.69
C LYS A 42 -10.43 4.00 -18.46
N THR A 43 -10.71 4.75 -17.39
CA THR A 43 -12.04 5.24 -17.00
C THR A 43 -13.09 4.12 -16.90
N LEU A 44 -12.66 2.90 -16.54
CA LEU A 44 -13.55 1.74 -16.48
C LEU A 44 -14.51 1.85 -15.30
N LYS A 45 -15.78 1.53 -15.54
CA LYS A 45 -16.86 1.56 -14.53
C LYS A 45 -17.68 0.26 -14.60
N GLY A 46 -18.49 0.03 -13.57
CA GLY A 46 -19.42 -1.12 -13.52
C GLY A 46 -18.76 -2.46 -13.82
N ASP A 47 -19.40 -3.24 -14.68
CA ASP A 47 -18.96 -4.58 -15.07
C ASP A 47 -17.64 -4.59 -15.83
N GLU A 48 -17.31 -3.54 -16.58
CA GLU A 48 -16.03 -3.43 -17.28
C GLU A 48 -14.87 -3.34 -16.29
N ARG A 49 -15.02 -2.53 -15.23
CA ARG A 49 -14.01 -2.45 -14.17
C ARG A 49 -13.84 -3.77 -13.45
N LYS A 50 -14.96 -4.45 -13.12
CA LYS A 50 -14.94 -5.74 -12.43
C LYS A 50 -14.22 -6.80 -13.27
N THR A 51 -14.53 -6.86 -14.56
CA THR A 51 -13.91 -7.79 -15.52
C THR A 51 -12.41 -7.51 -15.66
N PHE A 52 -12.04 -6.24 -15.83
CA PHE A 52 -10.64 -5.84 -15.89
C PHE A 52 -9.89 -6.22 -14.61
N MET A 53 -10.47 -5.92 -13.45
CA MET A 53 -9.83 -6.22 -12.16
C MET A 53 -9.63 -7.72 -11.97
N SER A 54 -10.63 -8.54 -12.31
CA SER A 54 -10.49 -10.00 -12.27
C SER A 54 -9.33 -10.47 -13.15
N ASN A 55 -9.28 -10.01 -14.40
CA ASN A 55 -8.21 -10.40 -15.33
C ASN A 55 -6.82 -9.88 -14.90
N CYS A 56 -6.75 -8.68 -14.35
CA CYS A 56 -5.50 -8.08 -13.88
C CYS A 56 -4.94 -8.80 -12.64
N LEU A 57 -5.80 -9.36 -11.80
CA LEU A 57 -5.41 -10.02 -10.55
C LEU A 57 -5.20 -11.53 -10.67
N LYS A 58 -5.69 -12.16 -11.74
CA LYS A 58 -5.47 -13.58 -12.03
C LYS A 58 -3.97 -13.91 -12.03
N LYS A 59 -3.68 -15.16 -11.63
CA LYS A 59 -2.39 -15.81 -11.89
C LYS A 59 -2.13 -15.83 -13.40
N ASP A 60 -0.89 -15.73 -13.81
CA ASP A 60 -0.46 -15.68 -15.23
C ASP A 60 -0.84 -14.40 -16.00
N SER A 61 -1.35 -13.38 -15.32
CA SER A 61 -1.51 -12.05 -15.92
C SER A 61 -0.15 -11.40 -16.20
N LYS A 62 -0.10 -10.42 -17.11
CA LYS A 62 1.12 -9.60 -17.34
C LYS A 62 1.67 -8.96 -16.06
N MET A 63 0.81 -8.75 -15.06
CA MET A 63 1.20 -8.22 -13.75
C MET A 63 1.86 -9.26 -12.85
N ASP A 64 1.60 -10.55 -13.07
CA ASP A 64 2.14 -11.67 -12.31
C ASP A 64 3.62 -11.92 -12.61
N SER A 65 4.06 -11.60 -13.84
CA SER A 65 5.47 -11.69 -14.24
C SER A 65 6.32 -10.50 -13.80
N MET A 66 5.70 -9.46 -13.21
CA MET A 66 6.42 -8.28 -12.72
C MET A 66 6.85 -8.47 -11.27
N THR A 67 8.06 -8.04 -10.96
CA THR A 67 8.50 -7.99 -9.56
C THR A 67 7.75 -6.88 -8.81
N PRO A 68 7.59 -7.01 -7.48
CA PRO A 68 7.06 -5.94 -6.64
C PRO A 68 7.75 -4.58 -6.92
N GLN A 69 9.08 -4.58 -6.97
CA GLN A 69 9.87 -3.38 -7.24
C GLN A 69 9.51 -2.72 -8.59
N GLN A 70 9.28 -3.51 -9.65
CA GLN A 70 8.86 -2.99 -10.96
C GLN A 70 7.45 -2.38 -10.92
N MET A 71 6.52 -3.02 -10.21
CA MET A 71 5.16 -2.51 -10.03
C MET A 71 5.14 -1.19 -9.26
N LYS A 72 5.95 -1.11 -8.19
CA LYS A 72 6.16 0.11 -7.40
C LYS A 72 6.76 1.22 -8.25
N MET A 73 7.80 0.92 -9.03
CA MET A 73 8.43 1.90 -9.92
C MET A 73 7.46 2.45 -10.96
N LYS A 74 6.61 1.61 -11.54
CA LYS A 74 5.56 2.06 -12.47
C LYS A 74 4.60 3.03 -11.78
N THR A 75 4.12 2.67 -10.59
CA THR A 75 3.22 3.50 -9.78
C THR A 75 3.84 4.86 -9.46
N CYS A 76 5.10 4.88 -8.99
CA CYS A 76 5.82 6.12 -8.68
C CYS A 76 5.99 7.00 -9.92
N ASN A 77 6.28 6.43 -11.09
CA ASN A 77 6.40 7.20 -12.33
C ASN A 77 5.08 7.82 -12.78
N THR A 78 3.98 7.05 -12.72
CA THR A 78 2.65 7.60 -13.04
C THR A 78 2.30 8.74 -12.10
N GLN A 79 2.41 8.54 -10.78
CA GLN A 79 2.08 9.59 -9.81
C GLN A 79 2.96 10.84 -9.94
N ALA A 80 4.25 10.68 -10.28
CA ALA A 80 5.11 11.83 -10.56
C ALA A 80 4.62 12.62 -11.77
N GLY A 81 4.12 11.94 -12.81
CA GLY A 81 3.52 12.55 -14.00
C GLY A 81 2.20 13.26 -13.70
N GLU A 82 1.29 12.61 -12.94
CA GLU A 82 0.01 13.19 -12.49
C GLU A 82 0.23 14.44 -11.62
N LYS A 83 1.29 14.44 -10.80
CA LYS A 83 1.73 15.59 -10.01
C LYS A 83 2.52 16.64 -10.80
N MET A 84 2.72 16.42 -12.10
CA MET A 84 3.48 17.28 -13.02
C MET A 84 4.90 17.59 -12.53
N LEU A 85 5.51 16.69 -11.74
CA LEU A 85 6.82 16.90 -11.16
C LEU A 85 7.92 16.85 -12.22
N LYS A 86 8.85 17.81 -12.17
CA LYS A 86 9.98 17.91 -13.09
C LYS A 86 11.29 18.15 -12.32
N GLY A 87 12.42 17.98 -12.99
CA GLY A 87 13.74 18.24 -12.42
C GLY A 87 13.98 17.58 -11.06
N ASP A 88 14.50 18.35 -10.12
CA ASP A 88 14.86 17.88 -8.78
C ASP A 88 13.65 17.44 -7.94
N GLU A 89 12.48 18.04 -8.16
CA GLU A 89 11.24 17.64 -7.46
C GLU A 89 10.85 16.20 -7.82
N ARG A 90 10.92 15.86 -9.11
CA ARG A 90 10.66 14.48 -9.58
C ARG A 90 11.67 13.50 -9.01
N LYS A 91 12.96 13.87 -9.01
CA LYS A 91 14.04 13.02 -8.48
C LYS A 91 13.86 12.74 -6.99
N THR A 92 13.51 13.77 -6.23
CA THR A 92 13.26 13.69 -4.79
C THR A 92 12.03 12.83 -4.50
N TYR A 93 10.94 13.07 -5.22
CA TYR A 93 9.72 12.27 -5.10
C TYR A 93 9.97 10.81 -5.47
N MET A 94 10.65 10.53 -6.58
CA MET A 94 10.96 9.15 -7.00
C MET A 94 11.79 8.42 -5.94
N SER A 95 12.81 9.09 -5.41
CA SER A 95 13.65 8.54 -4.35
C SER A 95 12.83 8.22 -3.09
N SER A 96 11.94 9.12 -2.67
CA SER A 96 11.06 8.90 -1.52
C SER A 96 10.05 7.78 -1.80
N CYS A 97 9.40 7.79 -2.97
CA CYS A 97 8.37 6.82 -3.35
C CYS A 97 8.93 5.40 -3.44
N LEU A 98 10.12 5.22 -4.02
CA LEU A 98 10.78 3.93 -4.12
C LEU A 98 11.30 3.43 -2.76
N LYS A 99 11.66 4.32 -1.84
CA LYS A 99 12.08 3.97 -0.47
C LYS A 99 10.92 3.66 0.48
N LYS A 100 9.72 4.21 0.25
CA LYS A 100 8.53 3.95 1.08
C LYS A 100 8.02 2.53 0.84
N SER A 101 8.34 1.63 1.75
CA SER A 101 7.91 0.24 1.81
C SER A 101 6.43 0.09 2.17
#